data_AF-A0A932WNQ9-F1
#
_entry.id   AF-A0A932WNQ9-F1
#
_cell.length_a   1.000
_cell.length_b   1.000
_cell.length_c   1.000
_cell.angle_alpha   90.00
_cell.angle_beta   90.00
_cell.angle_gamma   90.00
#
_symmetry.space_group_name_H-M   'P 1'
#
loop_
_entity.id
_entity.type
_entity.pdbx_description
1 polymer ?
#
loop_
_entity_poly.entity_id
_entity_poly.type
_entity_poly.pdbx_seq_one_letter_code
_entity_poly.pdbx_strand_id
1 'polypeptide(L)'
;MKFLSLVTLLLVVGSALAVGRFDDQNREAVALAESKKAGVQRPPAFTSIEKILASLNKPTNVEWSEFSLEAGLAHLGEFHNIAIRLDRPSLEAAKVSTDHQITVKLSGVPLRSLFEVILEPLSLGIFVGEGELVVTTREKAAAQLGDCSLNSRHQLSDILRAGISAVDLGEAITQTIDPASWQRNGGQGWLKAEPEGLRIEQRMDVRGHLDILLRELKEAIRDPQNTAGDNRLHTQEYSIADLNKVGLANAEILALLDQSLLAGKSPADRENETATIKGDRLTLTQPRWILDAADGLLTTIALICNDGNARANARFLINTSLLPFEPRRRIIRKKLTLPISVDFQELPLADSVVFAAEYSGLKFLFRKEQITNAGIRLDLPVTMKEDKKSLVDFLDELLLPLNLDWYMVDPDVIAVTTRAAAAKHLEPRVYRTAELLAASQTEKGLVARIAAIDPESWAARGGPGQMRPLPGVLIVFHNRRVHDQIAKIMAAPQ
;
A
#
# COMPACT_ATOMS: atom_id res chain seq x y z
N MET A 1 58.63 -40.51 -64.88
CA MET A 1 60.02 -40.18 -64.49
C MET A 1 60.08 -40.24 -62.96
N LYS A 2 60.64 -41.33 -62.39
CA LYS A 2 61.91 -41.37 -61.59
C LYS A 2 61.81 -40.53 -60.29
N PHE A 3 62.04 -40.99 -59.04
CA PHE A 3 62.64 -42.18 -58.42
C PHE A 3 62.26 -42.23 -56.91
N LEU A 4 62.43 -43.43 -56.35
CA LEU A 4 62.45 -43.98 -54.98
C LEU A 4 63.00 -43.16 -53.75
N SER A 5 62.41 -43.44 -52.56
CA SER A 5 63.02 -43.96 -51.30
C SER A 5 63.47 -43.10 -50.08
N LEU A 6 63.13 -43.65 -48.90
CA LEU A 6 63.77 -43.74 -47.55
C LEU A 6 64.30 -42.46 -46.81
N VAL A 7 63.79 -42.15 -45.60
CA VAL A 7 64.27 -42.52 -44.23
C VAL A 7 65.59 -41.86 -43.81
N THR A 8 65.61 -41.09 -42.69
CA THR A 8 66.31 -41.41 -41.40
C THR A 8 66.33 -40.21 -40.41
N LEU A 9 66.02 -40.57 -39.16
CA LEU A 9 66.22 -39.98 -37.82
C LEU A 9 67.52 -39.17 -37.54
N LEU A 10 67.47 -38.10 -36.73
CA LEU A 10 68.33 -37.93 -35.53
C LEU A 10 67.91 -36.79 -34.57
N LEU A 11 68.02 -37.11 -33.27
CA LEU A 11 67.88 -36.29 -32.04
C LEU A 11 69.00 -35.26 -31.82
N VAL A 12 68.71 -34.15 -31.11
CA VAL A 12 69.54 -33.60 -30.00
C VAL A 12 68.65 -32.92 -28.94
N VAL A 13 69.07 -33.11 -27.68
CA VAL A 13 68.51 -32.80 -26.37
C VAL A 13 68.71 -31.32 -25.95
N GLY A 14 67.82 -30.78 -25.10
CA GLY A 14 68.09 -29.55 -24.34
C GLY A 14 66.92 -29.07 -23.47
N SER A 15 66.90 -29.49 -22.20
CA SER A 15 65.93 -29.15 -21.15
C SER A 15 66.04 -27.70 -20.64
N ALA A 16 64.91 -27.04 -20.32
CA ALA A 16 64.68 -26.34 -19.03
C ALA A 16 63.38 -25.48 -19.02
N LEU A 17 62.49 -25.83 -18.07
CA LEU A 17 61.46 -25.02 -17.38
C LEU A 17 60.74 -23.87 -18.11
N ALA A 18 59.47 -24.10 -18.43
CA ALA A 18 58.39 -23.10 -18.22
C ALA A 18 57.06 -23.85 -18.00
N VAL A 19 56.57 -23.81 -16.75
CA VAL A 19 55.24 -24.30 -16.37
C VAL A 19 54.20 -23.45 -17.09
N GLY A 20 53.41 -24.08 -17.97
CA GLY A 20 52.42 -23.42 -18.81
C GLY A 20 51.22 -22.90 -18.02
N ARG A 21 51.12 -21.57 -17.93
CA ARG A 21 49.84 -20.85 -18.04
C ARG A 21 49.57 -20.72 -19.53
N PHE A 22 48.57 -21.41 -20.08
CA PHE A 22 47.84 -21.06 -21.31
C PHE A 22 46.96 -22.25 -21.70
N ASP A 23 45.82 -22.45 -21.02
CA ASP A 23 44.72 -23.26 -21.56
C ASP A 23 43.33 -22.99 -20.94
N ASP A 24 43.15 -21.90 -20.19
CA ASP A 24 41.84 -21.57 -19.57
C ASP A 24 40.91 -20.76 -20.50
N GLN A 25 41.46 -19.97 -21.44
CA GLN A 25 40.63 -19.12 -22.30
C GLN A 25 39.84 -19.88 -23.37
N ASN A 26 40.29 -21.07 -23.78
CA ASN A 26 39.62 -21.85 -24.82
C ASN A 26 38.55 -22.80 -24.27
N ARG A 27 38.60 -23.13 -22.96
CA ARG A 27 37.54 -23.88 -22.27
C ARG A 27 36.36 -23.00 -21.89
N GLU A 28 36.60 -21.75 -21.50
CA GLU A 28 35.51 -20.78 -21.26
C GLU A 28 34.76 -20.39 -22.53
N ALA A 29 35.45 -20.26 -23.68
CA ALA A 29 34.81 -19.93 -24.95
C ALA A 29 33.90 -21.05 -25.47
N VAL A 30 34.26 -22.31 -25.26
CA VAL A 30 33.42 -23.47 -25.65
C VAL A 30 32.24 -23.66 -24.69
N ALA A 31 32.43 -23.46 -23.37
CA ALA A 31 31.34 -23.50 -22.40
C ALA A 31 30.30 -22.37 -22.59
N LEU A 32 30.75 -21.16 -22.96
CA LEU A 32 29.88 -20.02 -23.24
C LEU A 32 29.14 -20.16 -24.58
N ALA A 33 29.72 -20.89 -25.54
CA ALA A 33 29.09 -21.18 -26.84
C ALA A 33 28.05 -22.30 -26.75
N GLU A 34 28.26 -23.31 -25.90
CA GLU A 34 27.25 -24.37 -25.64
C GLU A 34 26.08 -23.84 -24.80
N SER A 35 26.33 -22.92 -23.87
CA SER A 35 25.30 -22.17 -23.12
C SER A 35 24.37 -21.32 -24.01
N LYS A 36 24.81 -20.91 -25.19
CA LYS A 36 24.02 -20.09 -26.15
C LYS A 36 23.25 -20.91 -27.19
N LYS A 37 23.47 -22.23 -27.28
CA LYS A 37 22.79 -23.10 -28.26
C LYS A 37 21.75 -24.06 -27.66
N ALA A 38 21.71 -24.21 -26.34
CA ALA A 38 20.63 -24.94 -25.68
C ALA A 38 19.50 -23.96 -25.32
N GLY A 39 18.45 -23.93 -26.14
CA GLY A 39 17.18 -23.31 -25.81
C GLY A 39 16.52 -24.04 -24.64
N VAL A 40 17.01 -23.80 -23.42
CA VAL A 40 16.35 -24.22 -22.18
C VAL A 40 15.52 -23.02 -21.71
N GLN A 41 14.21 -23.10 -21.91
CA GLN A 41 13.27 -22.24 -21.19
C GLN A 41 13.52 -22.44 -19.68
N ARG A 42 14.14 -21.46 -19.03
CA ARG A 42 14.08 -21.35 -17.57
C ARG A 42 12.62 -21.10 -17.19
N PRO A 43 11.95 -21.94 -16.39
CA PRO A 43 10.70 -21.55 -15.76
C PRO A 43 10.98 -20.36 -14.81
N PRO A 44 10.08 -19.38 -14.65
CA PRO A 44 10.47 -18.06 -14.16
C PRO A 44 10.39 -18.02 -12.63
N ALA A 45 11.52 -17.78 -11.94
CA ALA A 45 11.48 -17.29 -10.56
C ALA A 45 10.78 -15.91 -10.47
N PHE A 46 10.74 -15.16 -11.58
CA PHE A 46 10.05 -13.87 -11.72
C PHE A 46 8.52 -13.98 -11.53
N THR A 47 7.88 -15.05 -12.01
CA THR A 47 6.42 -15.21 -11.86
C THR A 47 5.98 -15.45 -10.43
N SER A 48 6.85 -16.04 -9.59
CA SER A 48 6.53 -16.32 -8.19
C SER A 48 6.53 -15.04 -7.35
N ILE A 49 7.47 -14.12 -7.58
CA ILE A 49 7.55 -12.84 -6.87
C ILE A 49 6.34 -11.97 -7.19
N GLU A 50 6.00 -11.82 -8.47
CA GLU A 50 4.82 -11.05 -8.89
C GLU A 50 3.52 -11.64 -8.33
N LYS A 51 3.40 -12.98 -8.33
CA LYS A 51 2.26 -13.67 -7.72
C LYS A 51 2.16 -13.37 -6.21
N ILE A 52 3.27 -13.37 -5.49
CA ILE A 52 3.29 -13.04 -4.05
C ILE A 52 2.88 -11.59 -3.83
N LEU A 53 3.48 -10.64 -4.54
CA LEU A 53 3.15 -9.21 -4.43
C LEU A 53 1.68 -8.93 -4.78
N ALA A 54 1.13 -9.62 -5.79
CA ALA A 54 -0.29 -9.54 -6.11
C ALA A 54 -1.16 -10.16 -5.00
N SER A 55 -0.75 -11.31 -4.44
CA SER A 55 -1.45 -11.96 -3.33
C SER A 55 -1.46 -11.13 -2.04
N LEU A 56 -0.43 -10.31 -1.78
CA LEU A 56 -0.41 -9.38 -0.64
C LEU A 56 -1.55 -8.34 -0.68
N ASN A 57 -2.08 -8.06 -1.88
CA ASN A 57 -3.19 -7.13 -2.08
C ASN A 57 -4.55 -7.83 -2.07
N LYS A 58 -4.57 -9.17 -2.05
CA LYS A 58 -5.81 -9.93 -2.00
C LYS A 58 -6.44 -9.80 -0.62
N PRO A 59 -7.78 -9.79 -0.58
CA PRO A 59 -8.51 -9.76 0.66
C PRO A 59 -8.36 -11.06 1.46
N THR A 60 -8.34 -10.92 2.77
CA THR A 60 -8.14 -11.98 3.74
C THR A 60 -9.20 -11.86 4.84
N ASN A 61 -9.77 -13.00 5.21
CA ASN A 61 -10.74 -13.13 6.29
C ASN A 61 -10.16 -14.07 7.34
N VAL A 62 -9.98 -13.58 8.56
CA VAL A 62 -9.46 -14.33 9.69
C VAL A 62 -10.29 -14.05 10.94
N GLU A 63 -10.65 -15.11 11.63
CA GLU A 63 -11.20 -15.07 12.99
C GLU A 63 -10.38 -16.04 13.82
N TRP A 64 -9.34 -15.50 14.44
CA TRP A 64 -8.40 -16.24 15.26
C TRP A 64 -8.55 -15.83 16.72
N SER A 65 -8.65 -16.83 17.59
CA SER A 65 -8.64 -16.70 19.03
C SER A 65 -7.51 -17.55 19.56
N GLU A 66 -6.48 -16.91 20.12
CA GLU A 66 -5.31 -17.58 20.71
C GLU A 66 -4.56 -18.53 19.74
N PHE A 67 -4.52 -18.19 18.45
CA PHE A 67 -3.76 -18.95 17.46
C PHE A 67 -2.26 -18.75 17.68
N SER A 68 -1.41 -19.75 17.46
CA SER A 68 0.04 -19.50 17.42
C SER A 68 0.40 -18.71 16.15
N LEU A 69 1.44 -17.86 16.25
CA LEU A 69 1.96 -17.14 15.08
C LEU A 69 2.27 -18.10 13.93
N GLU A 70 2.92 -19.24 14.22
CA GLU A 70 3.26 -20.24 13.21
C GLU A 70 2.01 -20.83 12.53
N ALA A 71 0.99 -21.23 13.30
CA ALA A 71 -0.25 -21.75 12.74
C ALA A 71 -1.01 -20.70 11.93
N GLY A 72 -1.04 -19.45 12.40
CA GLY A 72 -1.65 -18.33 11.68
C GLY A 72 -0.97 -18.08 10.32
N LEU A 73 0.37 -18.10 10.28
CA LEU A 73 1.13 -17.95 9.04
C LEU A 73 0.94 -19.13 8.08
N ALA A 74 0.90 -20.37 8.59
CA ALA A 74 0.60 -21.54 7.78
C ALA A 74 -0.80 -21.45 7.14
N HIS A 75 -1.81 -21.06 7.94
CA HIS A 75 -3.18 -20.85 7.46
C HIS A 75 -3.24 -19.78 6.35
N LEU A 76 -2.48 -18.68 6.47
CA LEU A 76 -2.40 -17.65 5.41
C LEU A 76 -1.72 -18.16 4.13
N GLY A 77 -0.71 -19.02 4.26
CA GLY A 77 -0.01 -19.61 3.13
C GLY A 77 -0.93 -20.51 2.31
N GLU A 78 -1.70 -21.35 2.99
CA GLU A 78 -2.72 -22.20 2.39
C GLU A 78 -3.84 -21.37 1.74
N PHE A 79 -4.39 -20.39 2.49
CA PHE A 79 -5.51 -19.57 2.03
C PHE A 79 -5.17 -18.77 0.76
N HIS A 80 -3.96 -18.20 0.67
CA HIS A 80 -3.54 -17.40 -0.49
C HIS A 80 -2.74 -18.16 -1.55
N ASN A 81 -2.48 -19.45 -1.32
CA ASN A 81 -1.62 -20.30 -2.15
C ASN A 81 -0.26 -19.65 -2.44
N ILE A 82 0.40 -19.22 -1.36
CA ILE A 82 1.74 -18.63 -1.35
C ILE A 82 2.62 -19.37 -0.33
N ALA A 83 3.90 -19.56 -0.67
CA ALA A 83 4.86 -20.11 0.27
C ALA A 83 5.23 -19.03 1.30
N ILE A 84 4.92 -19.26 2.57
CA ILE A 84 5.31 -18.40 3.70
C ILE A 84 6.31 -19.18 4.55
N ARG A 85 7.48 -18.60 4.77
CA ARG A 85 8.55 -19.21 5.55
C ARG A 85 8.93 -18.33 6.74
N LEU A 86 9.01 -18.94 7.92
CA LEU A 86 9.57 -18.31 9.12
C LEU A 86 11.10 -18.46 9.14
N ASP A 87 11.80 -17.35 9.33
CA ASP A 87 13.24 -17.30 9.55
C ASP A 87 13.57 -17.64 11.01
N ARG A 88 13.40 -18.92 11.38
CA ARG A 88 13.59 -19.41 12.76
C ARG A 88 14.92 -18.97 13.38
N PRO A 89 16.08 -19.05 12.70
CA PRO A 89 17.35 -18.63 13.29
C PRO A 89 17.34 -17.15 13.72
N SER A 90 16.72 -16.28 12.91
CA SER A 90 16.67 -14.84 13.22
C SER A 90 15.65 -14.52 14.31
N LEU A 91 14.54 -15.26 14.37
CA LEU A 91 13.54 -15.13 15.44
C LEU A 91 14.08 -15.62 16.79
N GLU A 92 14.80 -16.75 16.80
CA GLU A 92 15.45 -17.30 17.99
C GLU A 92 16.52 -16.33 18.53
N ALA A 93 17.33 -15.74 17.65
CA ALA A 93 18.31 -14.73 18.01
C ALA A 93 17.65 -13.48 18.62
N ALA A 94 16.48 -13.08 18.11
CA ALA A 94 15.68 -11.98 18.63
C ALA A 94 14.81 -12.36 19.86
N LYS A 95 14.87 -13.63 20.32
CA LYS A 95 14.05 -14.17 21.42
C LYS A 95 12.55 -14.04 21.19
N VAL A 96 12.12 -14.09 19.93
CA VAL A 96 10.70 -14.07 19.55
C VAL A 96 10.17 -15.49 19.56
N SER A 97 9.16 -15.77 20.39
CA SER A 97 8.50 -17.07 20.43
C SER A 97 7.54 -17.23 19.24
N THR A 98 7.69 -18.32 18.49
CA THR A 98 6.77 -18.71 17.40
C THR A 98 5.41 -19.18 17.92
N ASP A 99 5.31 -19.48 19.21
CA ASP A 99 4.08 -19.87 19.91
C ASP A 99 3.32 -18.68 20.48
N HIS A 100 3.78 -17.45 20.21
CA HIS A 100 3.06 -16.25 20.61
C HIS A 100 1.62 -16.30 20.09
N GLN A 101 0.67 -16.11 21.02
CA GLN A 101 -0.74 -16.20 20.73
C GLN A 101 -1.24 -14.91 20.08
N ILE A 102 -1.79 -15.03 18.88
CA ILE A 102 -2.42 -13.96 18.12
C ILE A 102 -3.94 -14.11 18.20
N THR A 103 -4.61 -13.01 18.52
CA THR A 103 -6.08 -12.91 18.52
C THR A 103 -6.48 -11.78 17.58
N VAL A 104 -7.06 -12.14 16.44
CA VAL A 104 -7.40 -11.21 15.37
C VAL A 104 -8.73 -11.60 14.75
N LYS A 105 -9.66 -10.64 14.69
CA LYS A 105 -10.92 -10.79 13.97
C LYS A 105 -11.00 -9.69 12.92
N LEU A 106 -10.69 -10.06 11.68
CA LEU A 106 -10.69 -9.16 10.53
C LEU A 106 -11.27 -9.87 9.32
N SER A 107 -12.22 -9.23 8.66
CA SER A 107 -12.80 -9.71 7.40
C SER A 107 -12.58 -8.67 6.32
N GLY A 108 -12.20 -9.09 5.13
CA GLY A 108 -12.07 -8.31 3.91
C GLY A 108 -10.91 -7.32 3.91
N VAL A 109 -9.85 -7.59 4.67
CA VAL A 109 -8.65 -6.74 4.74
C VAL A 109 -7.56 -7.29 3.81
N PRO A 110 -6.76 -6.46 3.13
CA PRO A 110 -5.63 -6.97 2.35
C PRO A 110 -4.64 -7.75 3.22
N LEU A 111 -4.07 -8.82 2.66
CA LEU A 111 -3.09 -9.66 3.35
C LEU A 111 -1.89 -8.86 3.89
N ARG A 112 -1.41 -7.85 3.16
CA ARG A 112 -0.35 -6.93 3.62
C ARG A 112 -0.70 -6.24 4.94
N SER A 113 -1.95 -5.81 5.10
CA SER A 113 -2.41 -5.08 6.29
C SER A 113 -2.55 -6.04 7.46
N LEU A 114 -2.99 -7.28 7.19
CA LEU A 114 -3.02 -8.32 8.20
C LEU A 114 -1.60 -8.65 8.69
N PHE A 115 -0.61 -8.76 7.79
CA PHE A 115 0.79 -8.94 8.18
C PHE A 115 1.29 -7.79 9.05
N GLU A 116 1.01 -6.54 8.66
CA GLU A 116 1.38 -5.39 9.49
C GLU A 116 0.77 -5.48 10.89
N VAL A 117 -0.52 -5.82 11.00
CA VAL A 117 -1.23 -5.95 12.27
C VAL A 117 -0.66 -7.06 13.17
N ILE A 118 -0.30 -8.22 12.62
CA ILE A 118 0.18 -9.37 13.42
C ILE A 118 1.69 -9.34 13.68
N LEU A 119 2.48 -8.70 12.82
CA LEU A 119 3.95 -8.70 12.90
C LEU A 119 4.52 -7.46 13.59
N GLU A 120 3.83 -6.32 13.52
CA GLU A 120 4.25 -5.08 14.19
C GLU A 120 4.48 -5.27 15.70
N PRO A 121 3.58 -5.90 16.48
CA PRO A 121 3.78 -6.08 17.92
C PRO A 121 5.02 -6.90 18.26
N LEU A 122 5.37 -7.85 17.38
CA LEU A 122 6.52 -8.75 17.54
C LEU A 122 7.81 -8.15 16.98
N SER A 123 7.79 -6.91 16.48
CA SER A 123 8.92 -6.28 15.79
C SER A 123 9.45 -7.13 14.62
N LEU A 124 8.54 -7.82 13.93
CA LEU A 124 8.84 -8.63 12.76
C LEU A 124 8.52 -7.86 11.47
N GLY A 125 9.11 -8.30 10.37
CA GLY A 125 8.89 -7.77 9.03
C GLY A 125 8.86 -8.89 8.00
N ILE A 126 8.45 -8.52 6.78
CA ILE A 126 8.38 -9.43 5.64
C ILE A 126 9.24 -8.95 4.49
N PHE A 127 9.83 -9.88 3.76
CA PHE A 127 10.42 -9.64 2.45
C PHE A 127 10.15 -10.81 1.53
N VAL A 128 10.23 -10.59 0.22
CA VAL A 128 10.10 -11.66 -0.78
C VAL A 128 11.50 -12.11 -1.18
N GLY A 129 11.83 -13.37 -0.91
CA GLY A 129 13.13 -13.96 -1.21
C GLY A 129 12.96 -15.32 -1.87
N GLU A 130 13.70 -15.56 -2.97
CA GLU A 130 13.74 -16.87 -3.66
C GLU A 130 12.36 -17.41 -4.10
N GLY A 131 11.38 -16.52 -4.31
CA GLY A 131 10.01 -16.91 -4.70
C GLY A 131 9.12 -17.33 -3.53
N GLU A 132 9.53 -17.03 -2.29
CA GLU A 132 8.77 -17.23 -1.06
C GLU A 132 8.61 -15.91 -0.29
N LEU A 133 7.57 -15.81 0.53
CA LEU A 133 7.41 -14.73 1.49
C LEU A 133 8.09 -15.12 2.80
N VAL A 134 9.13 -14.39 3.18
CA VAL A 134 9.91 -14.69 4.38
C VAL A 134 9.50 -13.73 5.51
N VAL A 135 9.08 -14.30 6.64
CA VAL A 135 8.80 -13.58 7.89
C VAL A 135 10.07 -13.65 8.75
N THR A 136 10.64 -12.49 9.08
CA THR A 136 11.90 -12.37 9.84
C THR A 136 11.87 -11.14 10.76
N THR A 137 12.97 -10.83 11.45
CA THR A 137 13.07 -9.62 12.27
C THR A 137 12.95 -8.37 11.41
N ARG A 138 12.39 -7.29 11.96
CA ARG A 138 12.25 -6.02 11.23
C ARG A 138 13.59 -5.51 10.69
N GLU A 139 14.66 -5.67 11.46
CA GLU A 139 16.02 -5.31 11.05
C GLU A 139 16.48 -6.10 9.82
N LYS A 140 16.34 -7.44 9.84
CA LYS A 140 16.76 -8.28 8.71
C LYS A 140 15.89 -8.07 7.48
N ALA A 141 14.57 -7.92 7.65
CA ALA A 141 13.67 -7.57 6.56
C ALA A 141 14.03 -6.21 5.95
N ALA A 142 14.44 -5.23 6.77
CA ALA A 142 14.87 -3.92 6.30
C ALA A 142 16.19 -3.95 5.52
N ALA A 143 17.05 -4.94 5.78
CA ALA A 143 18.27 -5.17 5.00
C ALA A 143 18.02 -5.89 3.66
N GLN A 144 16.81 -6.42 3.43
CA GLN A 144 16.44 -7.04 2.16
C GLN A 144 15.85 -5.98 1.24
N LEU A 145 16.64 -5.59 0.24
CA LEU A 145 16.24 -4.58 -0.73
C LEU A 145 15.64 -5.23 -1.97
N GLY A 146 14.57 -4.64 -2.51
CA GLY A 146 13.99 -5.04 -3.78
C GLY A 146 14.22 -3.96 -4.83
N ASP A 147 14.62 -4.36 -6.04
CA ASP A 147 14.73 -3.48 -7.20
C ASP A 147 13.32 -3.10 -7.71
N CYS A 148 13.15 -1.82 -8.05
CA CYS A 148 12.05 -1.33 -8.85
C CYS A 148 12.52 -0.25 -9.83
N SER A 149 12.00 -0.33 -11.06
CA SER A 149 12.27 0.65 -12.12
C SER A 149 11.00 1.42 -12.44
N LEU A 150 11.05 2.74 -12.26
CA LEU A 150 9.99 3.68 -12.61
C LEU A 150 10.29 4.29 -13.97
N ASN A 151 9.48 3.97 -14.97
CA ASN A 151 9.74 4.41 -16.34
C ASN A 151 9.01 5.70 -16.73
N SER A 152 9.65 6.47 -17.62
CA SER A 152 9.14 7.69 -18.25
C SER A 152 7.93 7.44 -19.14
N ARG A 153 7.81 6.26 -19.76
CA ARG A 153 6.73 5.96 -20.73
C ARG A 153 5.38 5.68 -20.07
N HIS A 154 5.35 5.04 -18.90
CA HIS A 154 4.10 4.64 -18.24
C HIS A 154 3.89 5.35 -16.92
N GLN A 155 4.91 5.33 -16.03
CA GLN A 155 4.71 5.73 -14.64
C GLN A 155 5.05 7.20 -14.39
N LEU A 156 6.00 7.79 -15.12
CA LEU A 156 6.44 9.17 -14.90
C LEU A 156 6.00 10.13 -16.00
N SER A 157 5.30 9.67 -17.04
CA SER A 157 4.94 10.50 -18.21
C SER A 157 4.16 11.76 -17.84
N ASP A 158 3.13 11.63 -17.01
CA ASP A 158 2.31 12.76 -16.53
C ASP A 158 3.13 13.72 -15.66
N ILE A 159 4.03 13.18 -14.83
CA ILE A 159 4.87 13.96 -13.91
C ILE A 159 5.91 14.78 -14.69
N LEU A 160 6.58 14.16 -15.66
CA LEU A 160 7.57 14.82 -16.53
C LEU A 160 6.92 15.90 -17.39
N ARG A 161 5.71 15.66 -17.92
CA ARG A 161 4.94 16.67 -18.68
C ARG A 161 4.54 17.87 -17.84
N ALA A 162 4.37 17.70 -16.53
CA ALA A 162 4.07 18.78 -15.60
C ALA A 162 5.30 19.63 -15.23
N GLY A 163 6.47 19.34 -15.81
CA GLY A 163 7.70 20.09 -15.58
C GLY A 163 8.51 19.65 -14.36
N ILE A 164 8.13 18.55 -13.70
CA ILE A 164 8.91 17.96 -12.61
C ILE A 164 9.90 16.99 -13.25
N SER A 165 11.20 17.30 -13.21
CA SER A 165 12.22 16.42 -13.80
C SER A 165 12.40 15.15 -12.97
N ALA A 166 12.91 14.08 -13.60
CA ALA A 166 13.24 12.84 -12.88
C ALA A 166 14.30 13.09 -11.79
N VAL A 167 15.21 14.04 -12.00
CA VAL A 167 16.21 14.44 -11.01
C VAL A 167 15.53 15.10 -9.80
N ASP A 168 14.66 16.08 -10.02
CA ASP A 168 13.95 16.78 -8.93
C ASP A 168 13.07 15.82 -8.14
N LEU A 169 12.39 14.89 -8.83
CA LEU A 169 11.58 13.85 -8.20
C LEU A 169 12.45 12.90 -7.37
N GLY A 170 13.61 12.47 -7.90
CA GLY A 170 14.56 11.63 -7.18
C GLY A 170 15.12 12.30 -5.93
N GLU A 171 15.46 13.59 -6.03
CA GLU A 171 15.84 14.37 -4.86
C GLU A 171 14.70 14.50 -3.85
N ALA A 172 13.48 14.74 -4.32
CA ALA A 172 12.33 14.86 -3.44
C ALA A 172 12.08 13.56 -2.68
N ILE A 173 12.06 12.43 -3.38
CA ILE A 173 11.94 11.09 -2.78
C ILE A 173 13.00 10.87 -1.70
N THR A 174 14.28 11.09 -2.01
CA THR A 174 15.40 10.81 -1.09
C THR A 174 15.44 11.73 0.14
N GLN A 175 14.77 12.88 0.08
CA GLN A 175 14.71 13.85 1.18
C GLN A 175 13.41 13.79 1.98
N THR A 176 12.33 13.22 1.43
CA THR A 176 11.04 13.14 2.13
C THR A 176 10.73 11.76 2.65
N ILE A 177 10.97 10.71 1.86
CA ILE A 177 10.55 9.35 2.21
C ILE A 177 11.70 8.65 2.91
N ASP A 178 11.58 8.46 4.22
CA ASP A 178 12.59 7.88 5.11
C ASP A 178 14.04 8.23 4.71
N PRO A 179 14.48 9.49 4.91
CA PRO A 179 15.77 9.95 4.41
C PRO A 179 16.95 9.09 4.87
N ALA A 180 16.90 8.55 6.09
CA ALA A 180 17.96 7.72 6.65
C ALA A 180 18.13 6.38 5.91
N SER A 181 17.14 5.93 5.14
CA SER A 181 17.23 4.67 4.39
C SER A 181 18.09 4.75 3.14
N TRP A 182 18.41 5.95 2.66
CA TRP A 182 19.10 6.16 1.39
C TRP A 182 20.62 6.25 1.57
N GLN A 183 21.36 5.73 0.59
CA GLN A 183 22.82 5.69 0.56
C GLN A 183 23.47 7.06 0.71
N ARG A 184 22.86 8.12 0.15
CA ARG A 184 23.36 9.50 0.30
C ARG A 184 23.37 9.98 1.76
N ASN A 185 22.58 9.34 2.63
CA ASN A 185 22.43 9.65 4.05
C ASN A 185 22.94 8.49 4.95
N GLY A 186 23.71 7.55 4.39
CA GLY A 186 24.29 6.43 5.14
C GLY A 186 23.43 5.16 5.22
N GLY A 187 22.26 5.14 4.58
CA GLY A 187 21.42 3.94 4.46
C GLY A 187 21.86 2.97 3.37
N GLN A 188 21.10 1.89 3.18
CA GLN A 188 21.43 0.84 2.19
C GLN A 188 20.69 1.00 0.86
N GLY A 189 19.53 1.67 0.84
CA GLY A 189 18.76 1.84 -0.39
C GLY A 189 19.39 2.87 -1.31
N TRP A 190 19.26 2.68 -2.61
CA TRP A 190 19.79 3.61 -3.59
C TRP A 190 18.74 4.03 -4.61
N LEU A 191 18.90 5.24 -5.13
CA LEU A 191 18.06 5.81 -6.17
C LEU A 191 18.97 6.47 -7.19
N LYS A 192 18.71 6.20 -8.47
CA LYS A 192 19.40 6.84 -9.58
C LYS A 192 18.39 7.35 -10.59
N ALA A 193 18.51 8.63 -10.92
CA ALA A 193 17.80 9.22 -12.05
C ALA A 193 18.51 8.84 -13.35
N GLU A 194 17.76 8.26 -14.28
CA GLU A 194 18.18 7.92 -15.63
C GLU A 194 17.36 8.75 -16.63
N PRO A 195 17.83 8.97 -17.88
CA PRO A 195 17.06 9.71 -18.89
C PRO A 195 15.67 9.13 -19.14
N GLU A 196 15.52 7.81 -19.00
CA GLU A 196 14.25 7.11 -19.18
C GLU A 196 13.43 6.94 -17.89
N GLY A 197 13.87 7.44 -16.72
CA GLY A 197 13.10 7.35 -15.47
C GLY A 197 13.93 7.31 -14.17
N LEU A 198 13.45 6.57 -13.17
CA LEU A 198 14.15 6.37 -11.89
C LEU A 198 14.37 4.88 -11.66
N ARG A 199 15.60 4.49 -11.29
CA ARG A 199 15.88 3.15 -10.75
C ARG A 199 16.05 3.25 -9.24
N ILE A 200 15.34 2.39 -8.52
CA ILE A 200 15.24 2.45 -7.06
C ILE A 200 15.43 1.04 -6.52
N GLU A 201 16.34 0.89 -5.57
CA GLU A 201 16.46 -0.33 -4.78
C GLU A 201 16.24 0.03 -3.33
N GLN A 202 15.23 -0.58 -2.73
CA GLN A 202 14.79 -0.21 -1.40
C GLN A 202 13.98 -1.34 -0.75
N ARG A 203 13.95 -1.35 0.58
CA ARG A 203 13.09 -2.25 1.36
C ARG A 203 11.60 -2.00 1.14
N MET A 204 10.79 -3.03 1.44
CA MET A 204 9.39 -3.09 1.01
C MET A 204 8.47 -2.01 1.61
N ASP A 205 8.67 -1.62 2.87
CA ASP A 205 7.87 -0.58 3.54
C ASP A 205 8.06 0.79 2.89
N VAL A 206 9.30 1.17 2.59
CA VAL A 206 9.58 2.42 1.86
C VAL A 206 9.00 2.37 0.45
N ARG A 207 9.05 1.22 -0.23
CA ARG A 207 8.37 1.05 -1.53
C ARG A 207 6.86 1.29 -1.44
N GLY A 208 6.21 0.85 -0.36
CA GLY A 208 4.81 1.18 -0.09
C GLY A 208 4.57 2.69 -0.02
N HIS A 209 5.44 3.44 0.67
CA HIS A 209 5.37 4.90 0.69
C HIS A 209 5.62 5.54 -0.68
N LEU A 210 6.56 5.01 -1.48
CA LEU A 210 6.81 5.49 -2.84
C LEU A 210 5.58 5.31 -3.74
N ASP A 211 4.91 4.16 -3.64
CA ASP A 211 3.69 3.90 -4.41
C ASP A 211 2.57 4.87 -4.04
N ILE A 212 2.42 5.20 -2.75
CA ILE A 212 1.47 6.23 -2.28
C ILE A 212 1.88 7.61 -2.80
N LEU A 213 3.16 7.99 -2.68
CA LEU A 213 3.65 9.29 -3.12
C LEU A 213 3.45 9.51 -4.62
N LEU A 214 3.84 8.55 -5.45
CA LEU A 214 3.71 8.66 -6.91
C LEU A 214 2.25 8.76 -7.33
N ARG A 215 1.35 8.08 -6.60
CA ARG A 215 -0.09 8.17 -6.82
C ARG A 215 -0.61 9.55 -6.46
N GLU A 216 -0.33 10.02 -5.25
CA GLU A 216 -0.67 11.36 -4.77
C GLU A 216 -0.18 12.45 -5.72
N LEU A 217 1.05 12.31 -6.22
CA LEU A 217 1.65 13.24 -7.16
C LEU A 217 0.91 13.26 -8.50
N LYS A 218 0.55 12.09 -9.04
CA LYS A 218 -0.24 12.01 -10.28
C LYS A 218 -1.61 12.66 -10.12
N GLU A 219 -2.28 12.41 -9.01
CA GLU A 219 -3.57 13.03 -8.70
C GLU A 219 -3.43 14.55 -8.58
N ALA A 220 -2.45 15.01 -7.81
CA ALA A 220 -2.15 16.42 -7.64
C ALA A 220 -1.69 17.10 -8.95
N ILE A 221 -1.19 16.39 -9.95
CA ILE A 221 -0.80 16.99 -11.24
C ILE A 221 -1.97 17.05 -12.23
N ARG A 222 -2.94 16.12 -12.15
CA ARG A 222 -4.12 16.10 -13.03
C ARG A 222 -5.13 17.20 -12.66
N ASP A 223 -4.92 18.44 -13.13
CA ASP A 223 -5.79 19.66 -13.15
C ASP A 223 -7.05 19.70 -12.24
N PRO A 224 -7.25 20.74 -11.39
CA PRO A 224 -8.48 20.95 -10.62
C PRO A 224 -9.78 20.94 -11.42
N GLN A 225 -9.78 21.38 -12.69
CA GLN A 225 -10.95 21.27 -13.57
C GLN A 225 -11.37 19.80 -13.80
N ASN A 226 -10.41 18.88 -13.70
CA ASN A 226 -10.65 17.44 -13.77
C ASN A 226 -10.99 16.82 -12.41
N THR A 227 -10.64 17.47 -11.28
CA THR A 227 -11.08 17.08 -9.93
C THR A 227 -12.51 17.57 -9.61
N ALA A 228 -12.87 18.78 -10.05
CA ALA A 228 -14.25 19.26 -10.10
C ALA A 228 -15.07 18.48 -11.16
N GLY A 229 -14.43 18.10 -12.26
CA GLY A 229 -14.95 17.14 -13.24
C GLY A 229 -15.05 15.70 -12.70
N ASP A 230 -14.31 15.34 -11.65
CA ASP A 230 -14.34 14.00 -11.06
C ASP A 230 -15.65 13.79 -10.30
N ASN A 231 -16.19 14.83 -9.66
CA ASN A 231 -17.53 14.84 -9.07
C ASN A 231 -18.64 15.09 -10.11
N ARG A 232 -18.30 15.41 -11.37
CA ARG A 232 -19.30 15.51 -12.43
C ARG A 232 -19.92 14.13 -12.62
N LEU A 233 -21.24 14.10 -12.63
CA LEU A 233 -21.96 12.86 -12.81
C LEU A 233 -21.90 12.44 -14.27
N HIS A 234 -21.49 11.20 -14.48
CA HIS A 234 -21.50 10.52 -15.75
C HIS A 234 -22.44 9.33 -15.64
N THR A 235 -23.17 9.04 -16.72
CA THR A 235 -24.03 7.86 -16.79
C THR A 235 -23.33 6.80 -17.61
N GLN A 236 -23.16 5.61 -17.04
CA GLN A 236 -22.59 4.44 -17.72
C GLN A 236 -23.44 3.20 -17.45
N GLU A 237 -23.56 2.37 -18.48
CA GLU A 237 -24.26 1.08 -18.41
C GLU A 237 -23.26 -0.07 -18.27
N TYR A 238 -23.59 -1.01 -17.41
CA TYR A 238 -22.82 -2.23 -17.17
C TYR A 238 -23.72 -3.45 -17.38
N SER A 239 -23.14 -4.52 -17.94
CA SER A 239 -23.78 -5.82 -18.01
C SER A 239 -23.65 -6.54 -16.67
N ILE A 240 -24.78 -7.02 -16.13
CA ILE A 240 -24.82 -7.82 -14.89
C ILE A 240 -25.37 -9.24 -15.13
N ALA A 241 -25.41 -9.69 -16.40
CA ALA A 241 -25.93 -11.00 -16.77
C ALA A 241 -25.27 -12.15 -15.99
N ASP A 242 -23.96 -12.05 -15.74
CA ASP A 242 -23.22 -13.09 -15.00
C ASP A 242 -23.58 -13.11 -13.50
N LEU A 243 -23.90 -11.94 -12.90
CA LEU A 243 -24.39 -11.86 -11.52
C LEU A 243 -25.78 -12.48 -11.38
N ASN A 244 -26.65 -12.22 -12.36
CA ASN A 244 -28.01 -12.77 -12.40
C ASN A 244 -27.99 -14.30 -12.57
N LYS A 245 -27.07 -14.85 -13.39
CA LYS A 245 -26.87 -16.31 -13.53
C LYS A 245 -26.53 -17.00 -12.21
N VAL A 246 -25.82 -16.30 -11.32
CA VAL A 246 -25.42 -16.81 -10.01
C VAL A 246 -26.54 -16.69 -8.97
N GLY A 247 -27.67 -16.07 -9.34
CA GLY A 247 -28.86 -15.96 -8.51
C GLY A 247 -28.75 -14.92 -7.41
N LEU A 248 -27.98 -13.85 -7.64
CA LEU A 248 -27.99 -12.64 -6.82
C LEU A 248 -29.21 -11.80 -7.17
N ALA A 249 -29.96 -11.35 -6.16
CA ALA A 249 -31.08 -10.45 -6.38
C ALA A 249 -30.59 -9.02 -6.66
N ASN A 250 -31.38 -8.24 -7.42
CA ASN A 250 -31.06 -6.83 -7.71
C ASN A 250 -30.78 -6.01 -6.43
N ALA A 251 -31.52 -6.30 -5.35
CA ALA A 251 -31.30 -5.65 -4.05
C ALA A 251 -29.94 -5.99 -3.43
N GLU A 252 -29.45 -7.23 -3.59
CA GLU A 252 -28.12 -7.64 -3.11
C GLU A 252 -27.01 -6.94 -3.92
N ILE A 253 -27.20 -6.77 -5.24
CA ILE A 253 -26.25 -6.06 -6.11
C ILE A 253 -26.17 -4.58 -5.75
N LEU A 254 -27.31 -3.92 -5.53
CA LEU A 254 -27.34 -2.52 -5.11
C LEU A 254 -26.73 -2.35 -3.71
N ALA A 255 -27.03 -3.23 -2.76
CA ALA A 255 -26.41 -3.20 -1.44
C ALA A 255 -24.87 -3.36 -1.51
N LEU A 256 -24.38 -4.24 -2.38
CA LEU A 256 -22.94 -4.41 -2.62
C LEU A 256 -22.30 -3.11 -3.12
N LEU A 257 -22.90 -2.48 -4.14
CA LEU A 257 -22.40 -1.22 -4.70
C LEU A 257 -22.46 -0.07 -3.69
N ASP A 258 -23.46 -0.07 -2.80
CA ASP A 258 -23.53 0.92 -1.73
C ASP A 258 -22.43 0.70 -0.69
N GLN A 259 -22.28 -0.51 -0.19
CA GLN A 259 -21.26 -0.82 0.81
C GLN A 259 -19.84 -0.65 0.28
N SER A 260 -19.61 -1.05 -0.97
CA SER A 260 -18.29 -1.06 -1.60
C SER A 260 -17.92 0.27 -2.23
N LEU A 261 -18.86 0.99 -2.86
CA LEU A 261 -18.56 2.18 -3.65
C LEU A 261 -19.32 3.43 -3.20
N LEU A 262 -20.19 3.33 -2.18
CA LEU A 262 -21.15 4.37 -1.81
C LEU A 262 -22.06 4.76 -2.98
N ALA A 263 -22.32 3.81 -3.89
CA ALA A 263 -22.93 4.05 -5.20
C ALA A 263 -24.24 3.27 -5.41
N GLY A 264 -24.77 2.62 -4.37
CA GLY A 264 -25.94 1.73 -4.48
C GLY A 264 -27.24 2.30 -3.90
N LYS A 265 -27.20 3.51 -3.32
CA LYS A 265 -28.41 4.19 -2.84
C LYS A 265 -29.32 4.62 -3.98
N SER A 266 -30.62 4.38 -3.79
CA SER A 266 -31.72 4.85 -4.63
C SER A 266 -31.82 6.40 -4.56
N PRO A 267 -32.44 7.11 -5.53
CA PRO A 267 -32.40 8.57 -5.71
C PRO A 267 -32.88 9.47 -4.55
N ALA A 268 -33.19 8.91 -3.37
CA ALA A 268 -33.75 9.62 -2.24
C ALA A 268 -32.70 10.25 -1.29
N ASP A 269 -31.43 9.84 -1.36
CA ASP A 269 -30.39 10.28 -0.39
C ASP A 269 -29.32 11.21 -1.00
N ARG A 270 -29.24 11.31 -2.32
CA ARG A 270 -28.32 12.20 -3.06
C ARG A 270 -29.04 12.65 -4.33
N GLU A 271 -29.46 13.92 -4.38
CA GLU A 271 -30.45 14.43 -5.36
C GLU A 271 -30.15 14.13 -6.84
N ASN A 272 -28.92 13.73 -7.22
CA ASN A 272 -28.53 13.48 -8.61
C ASN A 272 -27.76 12.15 -8.87
N GLU A 273 -27.28 11.47 -7.83
CA GLU A 273 -26.56 10.19 -7.98
C GLU A 273 -27.55 9.02 -8.00
N THR A 274 -27.50 8.18 -9.04
CA THR A 274 -28.51 7.11 -9.20
C THR A 274 -27.88 5.78 -9.57
N ALA A 275 -28.47 4.69 -9.08
CA ALA A 275 -28.16 3.33 -9.49
C ALA A 275 -29.48 2.59 -9.77
N THR A 276 -29.66 2.15 -11.01
CA THR A 276 -30.90 1.46 -11.44
C THR A 276 -30.56 0.19 -12.18
N ILE A 277 -31.28 -0.89 -11.87
CA ILE A 277 -31.17 -2.18 -12.56
C ILE A 277 -32.45 -2.43 -13.36
N LYS A 278 -32.29 -2.73 -14.65
CA LYS A 278 -33.38 -3.17 -15.55
C LYS A 278 -32.93 -4.42 -16.31
N GLY A 279 -33.52 -5.57 -15.98
CA GLY A 279 -33.11 -6.86 -16.52
C GLY A 279 -31.65 -7.16 -16.20
N ASP A 280 -30.84 -7.38 -17.23
CA ASP A 280 -29.39 -7.66 -17.12
C ASP A 280 -28.50 -6.42 -17.22
N ARG A 281 -29.08 -5.21 -17.08
CA ARG A 281 -28.34 -3.95 -17.18
C ARG A 281 -28.42 -3.15 -15.89
N LEU A 282 -27.25 -2.74 -15.40
CA LEU A 282 -27.07 -1.78 -14.34
C LEU A 282 -26.68 -0.43 -14.96
N THR A 283 -27.45 0.61 -14.69
CA THR A 283 -27.11 1.99 -15.06
C THR A 283 -26.69 2.75 -13.80
N LEU A 284 -25.47 3.28 -13.80
CA LEU A 284 -24.94 4.13 -12.73
C LEU A 284 -24.78 5.55 -13.24
N THR A 285 -25.29 6.52 -12.48
CA THR A 285 -25.03 7.96 -12.67
C THR A 285 -24.22 8.43 -11.48
N GLN A 286 -22.91 8.49 -11.67
CA GLN A 286 -21.93 8.65 -10.59
C GLN A 286 -20.70 9.46 -11.07
N PRO A 287 -19.90 10.00 -10.15
CA PRO A 287 -18.53 10.44 -10.38
C PRO A 287 -17.71 9.45 -11.23
N ARG A 288 -16.84 9.95 -12.12
CA ARG A 288 -16.07 9.09 -13.04
C ARG A 288 -15.21 8.05 -12.32
N TRP A 289 -14.57 8.43 -11.22
CA TRP A 289 -13.79 7.49 -10.42
C TRP A 289 -14.62 6.34 -9.83
N ILE A 290 -15.91 6.55 -9.54
CA ILE A 290 -16.82 5.49 -9.08
C ILE A 290 -17.16 4.56 -10.24
N LEU A 291 -17.36 5.11 -11.44
CA LEU A 291 -17.61 4.31 -12.65
C LEU A 291 -16.42 3.42 -13.02
N ASP A 292 -15.20 3.97 -12.98
CA ASP A 292 -13.98 3.22 -13.23
C ASP A 292 -13.78 2.12 -12.16
N ALA A 293 -14.12 2.40 -10.90
CA ALA A 293 -14.07 1.44 -9.81
C ALA A 293 -15.15 0.35 -9.93
N ALA A 294 -16.36 0.71 -10.37
CA ALA A 294 -17.45 -0.22 -10.64
C ALA A 294 -17.08 -1.18 -11.78
N ASP A 295 -16.44 -0.69 -12.84
CA ASP A 295 -15.97 -1.50 -13.97
C ASP A 295 -15.00 -2.61 -13.50
N GLY A 296 -13.98 -2.23 -12.72
CA GLY A 296 -13.02 -3.16 -12.15
C GLY A 296 -13.66 -4.18 -11.20
N LEU A 297 -14.60 -3.74 -10.36
CA LEU A 297 -15.33 -4.61 -9.44
C LEU A 297 -16.19 -5.62 -10.20
N LEU A 298 -17.01 -5.16 -11.15
CA LEU A 298 -17.91 -6.02 -11.91
C LEU A 298 -17.14 -7.03 -12.77
N THR A 299 -16.03 -6.60 -13.39
CA THR A 299 -15.14 -7.49 -14.14
C THR A 299 -14.53 -8.57 -13.25
N THR A 300 -14.10 -8.19 -12.05
CA THR A 300 -13.54 -9.14 -11.07
C THR A 300 -14.58 -10.15 -10.63
N ILE A 301 -15.81 -9.71 -10.34
CA ILE A 301 -16.89 -10.62 -9.95
C ILE A 301 -17.24 -11.55 -11.12
N ALA A 302 -17.35 -11.04 -12.35
CA ALA A 302 -17.64 -11.86 -13.53
C ALA A 302 -16.58 -12.96 -13.76
N LEU A 303 -15.30 -12.64 -13.60
CA LEU A 303 -14.21 -13.62 -13.69
C LEU A 303 -14.35 -14.73 -12.65
N ILE A 304 -14.72 -14.39 -11.42
CA ILE A 304 -14.87 -15.35 -10.32
C ILE A 304 -16.16 -16.17 -10.47
N CYS A 305 -17.23 -15.58 -11.01
CA CYS A 305 -18.49 -16.27 -11.28
C CYS A 305 -18.40 -17.30 -12.41
N ASN A 306 -17.36 -17.26 -13.24
CA ASN A 306 -17.07 -18.32 -14.22
C ASN A 306 -16.43 -19.57 -13.60
N ASP A 307 -16.08 -19.53 -12.31
CA ASP A 307 -15.53 -20.68 -11.59
C ASP A 307 -16.65 -21.47 -10.88
N GLY A 308 -16.57 -22.80 -10.83
CA GLY A 308 -17.69 -23.71 -10.50
C GLY A 308 -18.35 -23.55 -9.12
N ASN A 309 -17.85 -22.64 -8.27
CA ASN A 309 -18.37 -22.28 -6.94
C ASN A 309 -18.99 -20.88 -6.87
N ALA A 310 -19.48 -20.37 -8.00
CA ALA A 310 -19.90 -18.98 -8.22
C ALA A 310 -20.80 -18.36 -7.14
N ARG A 311 -21.74 -19.10 -6.54
CA ARG A 311 -22.72 -18.54 -5.58
C ARG A 311 -22.16 -18.30 -4.18
N ALA A 312 -21.32 -19.22 -3.69
CA ALA A 312 -20.61 -19.03 -2.43
C ALA A 312 -19.54 -17.94 -2.58
N ASN A 313 -18.83 -17.94 -3.72
CA ASN A 313 -17.83 -16.94 -4.05
C ASN A 313 -18.45 -15.54 -4.15
N ALA A 314 -19.56 -15.36 -4.87
CA ALA A 314 -20.18 -14.05 -5.02
C ALA A 314 -20.69 -13.47 -3.69
N ARG A 315 -21.24 -14.31 -2.79
CA ARG A 315 -21.60 -13.88 -1.43
C ARG A 315 -20.38 -13.57 -0.56
N PHE A 316 -19.30 -14.32 -0.71
CA PHE A 316 -18.02 -14.03 -0.05
C PHE A 316 -17.47 -12.66 -0.50
N LEU A 317 -17.61 -12.31 -1.78
CA LEU A 317 -17.14 -11.06 -2.36
C LEU A 317 -17.90 -9.82 -1.85
N ILE A 318 -19.19 -9.95 -1.48
CA ILE A 318 -19.99 -8.86 -0.88
C ILE A 318 -19.32 -8.29 0.39
N ASN A 319 -18.62 -9.12 1.15
CA ASN A 319 -17.97 -8.72 2.40
C ASN A 319 -16.50 -8.30 2.23
N THR A 320 -16.05 -8.17 0.99
CA THR A 320 -14.63 -8.22 0.66
C THR A 320 -14.18 -6.99 -0.12
N SER A 321 -13.09 -6.35 0.32
CA SER A 321 -12.55 -5.15 -0.35
C SER A 321 -11.80 -5.53 -1.64
N LEU A 322 -12.55 -5.77 -2.72
CA LEU A 322 -12.03 -6.08 -4.06
C LEU A 322 -11.51 -4.86 -4.82
N LEU A 323 -11.76 -3.67 -4.28
CA LEU A 323 -11.45 -2.45 -4.97
C LEU A 323 -9.93 -2.17 -4.97
N PRO A 324 -9.41 -1.58 -6.05
CA PRO A 324 -8.08 -1.02 -6.05
C PRO A 324 -7.88 -0.04 -4.89
N PHE A 325 -6.63 0.22 -4.52
CA PHE A 325 -6.30 1.07 -3.36
C PHE A 325 -6.97 2.46 -3.42
N GLU A 326 -7.01 3.09 -4.60
CA GLU A 326 -7.45 4.49 -4.72
C GLU A 326 -8.96 4.68 -4.48
N PRO A 327 -9.86 3.91 -5.11
CA PRO A 327 -11.27 3.94 -4.73
C PRO A 327 -11.48 3.74 -3.23
N ARG A 328 -10.83 2.73 -2.62
CA ARG A 328 -10.94 2.46 -1.17
C ARG A 328 -10.53 3.66 -0.33
N ARG A 329 -9.43 4.32 -0.71
CA ARG A 329 -8.93 5.52 -0.03
C ARG A 329 -9.89 6.70 -0.11
N ARG A 330 -10.53 6.91 -1.26
CA ARG A 330 -11.56 7.95 -1.43
C ARG A 330 -12.81 7.62 -0.61
N ILE A 331 -13.20 6.35 -0.58
CA ILE A 331 -14.36 5.87 0.19
C ILE A 331 -14.14 6.08 1.68
N ILE A 332 -13.01 5.67 2.26
CA ILE A 332 -12.74 5.88 3.69
C ILE A 332 -12.72 7.37 4.04
N ARG A 333 -12.12 8.23 3.19
CA ARG A 333 -12.16 9.69 3.39
C ARG A 333 -13.59 10.23 3.41
N LYS A 334 -14.46 9.77 2.50
CA LYS A 334 -15.89 10.14 2.52
C LYS A 334 -16.59 9.59 3.77
N LYS A 335 -16.36 8.33 4.15
CA LYS A 335 -16.94 7.72 5.37
C LYS A 335 -16.53 8.46 6.65
N LEU A 336 -15.29 8.93 6.72
CA LEU A 336 -14.77 9.73 7.82
C LEU A 336 -15.43 11.13 7.92
N THR A 337 -16.07 11.63 6.86
CA THR A 337 -16.85 12.88 6.90
C THR A 337 -18.32 12.68 7.27
N LEU A 338 -18.79 11.44 7.48
CA LEU A 338 -20.19 11.18 7.80
C LEU A 338 -20.60 11.82 9.14
N PRO A 339 -21.80 12.43 9.21
CA PRO A 339 -22.30 13.08 10.42
C PRO A 339 -22.87 12.06 11.41
N ILE A 340 -22.14 11.79 12.49
CA ILE A 340 -22.56 10.91 13.58
C ILE A 340 -23.22 11.73 14.71
N SER A 341 -24.33 11.21 15.26
CA SER A 341 -24.96 11.74 16.47
C SER A 341 -24.91 10.66 17.55
N VAL A 342 -24.42 11.00 18.74
CA VAL A 342 -24.26 10.07 19.87
C VAL A 342 -24.74 10.70 21.17
N ASP A 343 -25.23 9.87 22.09
CA ASP A 343 -25.50 10.22 23.49
C ASP A 343 -25.03 9.03 24.34
N PHE A 344 -23.73 9.00 24.61
CA PHE A 344 -23.09 7.96 25.42
C PHE A 344 -23.13 8.37 26.89
N GLN A 345 -23.57 7.43 27.73
CA GLN A 345 -23.60 7.58 29.18
C GLN A 345 -22.81 6.43 29.79
N GLU A 346 -21.60 6.74 30.27
CA GLU A 346 -20.67 5.75 30.85
C GLU A 346 -20.42 4.52 29.95
N LEU A 347 -20.46 4.70 28.64
CA LEU A 347 -20.24 3.62 27.68
C LEU A 347 -18.74 3.27 27.65
N PRO A 348 -18.32 2.00 27.70
CA PRO A 348 -16.91 1.65 27.56
C PRO A 348 -16.29 2.21 26.27
N LEU A 349 -15.02 2.63 26.33
CA LEU A 349 -14.29 3.14 25.18
C LEU A 349 -14.30 2.14 24.01
N ALA A 350 -14.09 0.85 24.28
CA ALA A 350 -14.14 -0.20 23.27
C ALA A 350 -15.49 -0.19 22.52
N ASP A 351 -16.59 -0.14 23.27
CA ASP A 351 -17.95 -0.21 22.73
C ASP A 351 -18.31 1.07 21.95
N SER A 352 -17.79 2.22 22.39
CA SER A 352 -17.95 3.50 21.70
C SER A 352 -17.29 3.49 20.31
N VAL A 353 -16.13 2.83 20.18
CA VAL A 353 -15.46 2.65 18.87
C VAL A 353 -16.16 1.56 18.05
N VAL A 354 -16.69 0.49 18.67
CA VAL A 354 -17.51 -0.51 17.97
C VAL A 354 -18.76 0.14 17.37
N PHE A 355 -19.44 1.02 18.11
CA PHE A 355 -20.55 1.81 17.60
C PHE A 355 -20.15 2.62 16.36
N ALA A 356 -18.99 3.29 16.41
CA ALA A 356 -18.45 4.03 15.27
C ALA A 356 -18.11 3.13 14.07
N ALA A 357 -17.59 1.92 14.32
CA ALA A 357 -17.30 0.91 13.31
C ALA A 357 -18.58 0.45 12.60
N GLU A 358 -19.62 0.12 13.36
CA GLU A 358 -20.91 -0.32 12.84
C GLU A 358 -21.63 0.79 12.07
N TYR A 359 -21.62 2.02 12.62
CA TYR A 359 -22.23 3.18 11.98
C TYR A 359 -21.58 3.51 10.63
N SER A 360 -20.25 3.51 10.57
CA SER A 360 -19.50 3.92 9.38
C SER A 360 -19.20 2.79 8.40
N GLY A 361 -19.31 1.54 8.83
CA GLY A 361 -18.84 0.37 8.09
C GLY A 361 -17.32 0.38 7.87
N LEU A 362 -16.56 1.05 8.75
CA LEU A 362 -15.09 1.04 8.76
C LEU A 362 -14.60 0.00 9.78
N LYS A 363 -13.41 -0.56 9.55
CA LYS A 363 -12.83 -1.56 10.44
C LYS A 363 -11.89 -0.86 11.40
N PHE A 364 -12.16 -1.00 12.69
CA PHE A 364 -11.32 -0.45 13.75
C PHE A 364 -10.53 -1.57 14.44
N LEU A 365 -9.27 -1.29 14.75
CA LEU A 365 -8.36 -2.20 15.43
C LEU A 365 -7.69 -1.48 16.60
N PHE A 366 -7.86 -1.99 17.81
CA PHE A 366 -7.08 -1.53 18.95
C PHE A 366 -5.70 -2.17 18.97
N ARG A 367 -4.64 -1.36 19.03
CA ARG A 367 -3.28 -1.81 19.36
C ARG A 367 -3.21 -2.10 20.87
N LYS A 368 -3.86 -3.19 21.29
CA LYS A 368 -4.08 -3.54 22.71
C LYS A 368 -2.82 -3.54 23.55
N GLU A 369 -1.71 -4.07 23.02
CA GLU A 369 -0.44 -4.08 23.73
C GLU A 369 0.09 -2.67 23.98
N GLN A 370 0.14 -1.82 22.94
CA GLN A 370 0.60 -0.44 23.05
C GLN A 370 -0.28 0.38 24.01
N ILE A 371 -1.60 0.17 23.97
CA ILE A 371 -2.58 0.84 24.83
C ILE A 371 -2.45 0.38 26.29
N THR A 372 -2.36 -0.94 26.52
CA THR A 372 -2.21 -1.53 27.86
C THR A 372 -0.88 -1.14 28.50
N ASN A 373 0.22 -1.13 27.72
CA ASN A 373 1.55 -0.72 28.19
C ASN A 373 1.59 0.77 28.56
N ALA A 374 0.72 1.60 27.98
CA ALA A 374 0.52 2.99 28.38
C ALA A 374 -0.41 3.15 29.60
N GLY A 375 -0.90 2.04 30.18
CA GLY A 375 -1.78 2.04 31.35
C GLY A 375 -3.24 2.42 31.04
N ILE A 376 -3.63 2.47 29.77
CA ILE A 376 -4.98 2.86 29.35
C ILE A 376 -5.84 1.59 29.26
N ARG A 377 -7.00 1.60 29.89
CA ARG A 377 -7.94 0.47 29.83
C ARG A 377 -9.00 0.73 28.77
N LEU A 378 -9.38 -0.31 28.03
CA LEU A 378 -10.42 -0.22 26.99
C LEU A 378 -11.85 -0.23 27.55
N ASP A 379 -12.01 -0.58 28.83
CA ASP A 379 -13.28 -0.55 29.56
C ASP A 379 -13.55 0.79 30.25
N LEU A 380 -12.70 1.81 30.02
CA LEU A 380 -12.91 3.15 30.58
C LEU A 380 -14.26 3.70 30.12
N PRO A 381 -15.15 4.11 31.06
CA PRO A 381 -16.43 4.68 30.71
C PRO A 381 -16.20 6.07 30.10
N VAL A 382 -16.83 6.31 28.95
CA VAL A 382 -16.86 7.60 28.28
C VAL A 382 -18.29 8.13 28.26
N THR A 383 -18.41 9.43 28.49
CA THR A 383 -19.67 10.15 28.42
C THR A 383 -19.50 11.28 27.41
N MET A 384 -20.32 11.26 26.37
CA MET A 384 -20.21 12.20 25.25
C MET A 384 -21.58 12.37 24.61
N LYS A 385 -21.91 13.61 24.27
CA LYS A 385 -23.13 13.94 23.53
C LYS A 385 -22.80 14.84 22.37
N GLU A 386 -23.06 14.36 21.16
CA GLU A 386 -22.77 15.06 19.92
C GLU A 386 -23.94 14.93 18.96
N ASP A 387 -24.19 15.97 18.16
CA ASP A 387 -25.20 15.96 17.12
C ASP A 387 -24.58 16.31 15.76
N LYS A 388 -24.70 15.40 14.79
CA LYS A 388 -24.26 15.54 13.39
C LYS A 388 -22.78 15.94 13.24
N LYS A 389 -21.93 15.45 14.14
CA LYS A 389 -20.49 15.71 14.11
C LYS A 389 -19.81 14.85 13.06
N SER A 390 -18.75 15.33 12.41
CA SER A 390 -17.99 14.48 11.49
C SER A 390 -17.34 13.32 12.23
N LEU A 391 -17.27 12.13 11.62
CA LEU A 391 -16.66 10.96 12.24
C LEU A 391 -15.18 11.20 12.62
N VAL A 392 -14.42 11.99 11.83
CA VAL A 392 -13.06 12.43 12.20
C VAL A 392 -13.06 13.19 13.52
N ASP A 393 -13.89 14.22 13.64
CA ASP A 393 -13.90 15.08 14.83
C ASP A 393 -14.41 14.32 16.06
N PHE A 394 -15.41 13.44 15.86
CA PHE A 394 -15.89 12.53 16.91
C PHE A 394 -14.76 11.61 17.43
N LEU A 395 -14.01 10.96 16.53
CA LEU A 395 -12.91 10.07 16.93
C LEU A 395 -11.81 10.84 17.65
N ASP A 396 -11.47 12.03 17.15
CA ASP A 396 -10.47 12.88 17.77
C ASP A 396 -10.88 13.29 19.19
N GLU A 397 -12.13 13.71 19.40
CA GLU A 397 -12.61 14.09 20.73
C GLU A 397 -12.77 12.91 21.68
N LEU A 398 -13.10 11.73 21.15
CA LEU A 398 -13.21 10.51 21.95
C LEU A 398 -11.83 10.05 22.43
N LEU A 399 -10.81 10.11 21.57
CA LEU A 399 -9.52 9.46 21.80
C LEU A 399 -8.47 10.40 22.42
N LEU A 400 -8.44 11.68 22.04
CA LEU A 400 -7.42 12.63 22.49
C LEU A 400 -7.38 12.82 24.01
N PRO A 401 -8.51 12.94 24.74
CA PRO A 401 -8.49 13.07 26.19
C PRO A 401 -7.84 11.88 26.91
N LEU A 402 -7.86 10.71 26.27
CA LEU A 402 -7.29 9.47 26.79
C LEU A 402 -5.84 9.24 26.34
N ASN A 403 -5.20 10.24 25.72
CA ASN A 403 -3.88 10.14 25.10
C ASN A 403 -3.80 9.03 24.02
N LEU A 404 -4.94 8.73 23.40
CA LEU A 404 -5.05 7.86 22.25
C LEU A 404 -5.19 8.69 20.98
N ASP A 405 -4.86 8.05 19.87
CA ASP A 405 -5.00 8.62 18.54
C ASP A 405 -5.18 7.47 17.54
N TRP A 406 -5.48 7.80 16.30
CA TRP A 406 -5.71 6.79 15.26
C TRP A 406 -4.94 7.08 13.97
N TYR A 407 -4.66 6.04 13.19
CA TYR A 407 -4.07 6.18 11.86
C TYR A 407 -4.64 5.12 10.93
N MET A 408 -4.46 5.34 9.62
CA MET A 408 -4.89 4.39 8.61
C MET A 408 -3.75 3.41 8.33
N VAL A 409 -3.97 2.12 8.63
CA VAL A 409 -3.04 1.04 8.25
C VAL A 409 -3.21 0.73 6.77
N ASP A 410 -4.46 0.69 6.32
CA ASP A 410 -4.84 0.47 4.94
C ASP A 410 -6.14 1.25 4.67
N PRO A 411 -6.44 1.58 3.41
CA PRO A 411 -7.82 1.91 3.04
C PRO A 411 -8.80 0.87 3.59
N ASP A 412 -9.72 1.33 4.45
CA ASP A 412 -10.74 0.59 5.22
C ASP A 412 -10.33 0.04 6.60
N VAL A 413 -9.08 0.21 7.02
CA VAL A 413 -8.58 -0.27 8.34
C VAL A 413 -7.97 0.88 9.14
N ILE A 414 -8.64 1.23 10.24
CA ILE A 414 -8.20 2.24 11.19
C ILE A 414 -7.59 1.54 12.41
N ALA A 415 -6.34 1.86 12.72
CA ALA A 415 -5.71 1.47 13.97
C ALA A 415 -5.90 2.57 15.02
N VAL A 416 -6.44 2.21 16.18
CA VAL A 416 -6.47 3.02 17.39
C VAL A 416 -5.29 2.61 18.27
N THR A 417 -4.46 3.57 18.65
CA THR A 417 -3.27 3.36 19.48
C THR A 417 -2.97 4.59 20.34
N THR A 418 -1.87 4.57 21.10
CA THR A 418 -1.39 5.74 21.83
C THR A 418 -0.99 6.86 20.87
N ARG A 419 -1.14 8.11 21.31
CA ARG A 419 -0.72 9.28 20.53
C ARG A 419 0.75 9.22 20.12
N ALA A 420 1.61 8.74 21.01
CA ALA A 420 3.04 8.60 20.73
C ALA A 420 3.35 7.56 19.65
N ALA A 421 2.58 6.46 19.58
CA ALA A 421 2.70 5.47 18.52
C ALA A 421 2.15 6.02 17.19
N ALA A 422 0.92 6.56 17.19
CA ALA A 422 0.30 7.16 16.01
C ALA A 422 1.17 8.25 15.36
N ALA A 423 1.86 9.07 16.16
CA ALA A 423 2.76 10.11 15.68
C ALA A 423 3.96 9.58 14.87
N LYS A 424 4.34 8.31 15.03
CA LYS A 424 5.41 7.63 14.29
C LYS A 424 4.94 7.04 12.96
N HIS A 425 3.63 6.91 12.75
CA HIS A 425 3.08 6.45 11.47
C HIS A 425 2.97 7.63 10.52
N LEU A 426 3.98 7.75 9.66
CA LEU A 426 4.08 8.80 8.66
C LEU A 426 3.60 8.29 7.31
N GLU A 427 2.86 9.13 6.59
CA GLU A 427 2.42 8.85 5.23
C GLU A 427 2.80 10.01 4.29
N PRO A 428 3.03 9.76 3.00
CA PRO A 428 3.21 10.83 2.04
C PRO A 428 1.85 11.36 1.59
N ARG A 429 1.71 12.68 1.58
CA ARG A 429 0.63 13.40 0.88
C ARG A 429 1.21 14.48 -0.02
N VAL A 430 0.53 14.74 -1.13
CA VAL A 430 0.90 15.80 -2.07
C VAL A 430 -0.19 16.86 -2.12
N TYR A 431 0.20 18.10 -1.86
CA TYR A 431 -0.70 19.25 -1.84
C TYR A 431 -0.43 20.15 -3.03
N ARG A 432 -1.47 20.56 -3.76
CA ARG A 432 -1.32 21.55 -4.84
C ARG A 432 -1.01 22.91 -4.26
N THR A 433 0.01 23.59 -4.77
CA THR A 433 0.38 24.94 -4.32
C THR A 433 0.01 26.02 -5.34
N ALA A 434 -0.23 25.65 -6.60
CA ALA A 434 -0.47 26.60 -7.70
C ALA A 434 -1.57 27.64 -7.39
N GLU A 435 -2.70 27.21 -6.83
CA GLU A 435 -3.83 28.10 -6.51
C GLU A 435 -3.51 29.07 -5.35
N LEU A 436 -2.74 28.62 -4.35
CA LEU A 436 -2.33 29.45 -3.22
C LEU A 436 -1.23 30.44 -3.63
N LEU A 437 -0.34 30.04 -4.53
CA LEU A 437 0.74 30.89 -5.04
C LEU A 437 0.21 31.96 -6.02
N ALA A 438 -0.85 31.65 -6.76
CA ALA A 438 -1.55 32.63 -7.61
C ALA A 438 -2.22 33.73 -6.77
N ALA A 439 -2.58 33.45 -5.51
CA ALA A 439 -3.28 34.35 -4.61
C ALA A 439 -2.36 35.23 -3.73
N SER A 440 -1.21 35.63 -4.26
CA SER A 440 -0.22 36.47 -3.56
C SER A 440 0.49 35.82 -2.36
N GLN A 441 0.45 34.49 -2.20
CA GLN A 441 1.37 33.80 -1.27
C GLN A 441 2.68 33.43 -1.95
N THR A 442 3.80 33.57 -1.23
CA THR A 442 5.08 33.00 -1.67
C THR A 442 5.18 31.55 -1.22
N GLU A 443 5.88 30.72 -2.00
CA GLU A 443 6.14 29.31 -1.63
C GLU A 443 6.82 29.21 -0.27
N LYS A 444 7.77 30.10 0.00
CA LYS A 444 8.42 30.22 1.32
C LYS A 444 7.45 30.54 2.44
N GLY A 445 6.47 31.42 2.21
CA GLY A 445 5.45 31.77 3.18
C GLY A 445 4.52 30.60 3.51
N LEU A 446 4.10 29.84 2.49
CA LEU A 446 3.27 28.64 2.68
C LEU A 446 4.04 27.56 3.46
N VAL A 447 5.28 27.30 3.06
CA VAL A 447 6.18 26.35 3.74
C VAL A 447 6.40 26.76 5.20
N ALA A 448 6.60 28.05 5.49
CA ALA A 448 6.76 28.54 6.86
C ALA A 448 5.48 28.38 7.71
N ARG A 449 4.30 28.61 7.12
CA ARG A 449 3.00 28.37 7.79
C ARG A 449 2.79 26.89 8.13
N ILE A 450 3.14 26.00 7.21
CA ILE A 450 3.05 24.55 7.42
C ILE A 450 4.06 24.10 8.46
N ALA A 451 5.30 24.59 8.43
CA ALA A 451 6.32 24.31 9.46
C ALA A 451 5.94 24.78 10.87
N ALA A 452 4.98 25.72 10.99
CA ALA A 452 4.47 26.19 12.27
C ALA A 452 3.42 25.24 12.89
N ILE A 453 2.88 24.29 12.11
CA ILE A 453 2.07 23.19 12.65
C ILE A 453 3.00 22.23 13.39
N ASP A 454 2.73 21.98 14.67
CA ASP A 454 3.52 21.06 15.51
C ASP A 454 5.04 21.19 15.29
N PRO A 455 5.65 22.36 15.62
CA PRO A 455 6.98 22.69 15.10
C PRO A 455 8.10 21.68 15.44
N GLU A 456 7.98 21.00 16.57
CA GLU A 456 8.96 19.99 17.04
C GLU A 456 8.83 18.66 16.28
N SER A 457 7.75 18.45 15.52
CA SER A 457 7.56 17.23 14.73
C SER A 457 8.29 17.27 13.38
N TRP A 458 8.82 18.42 12.95
CA TRP A 458 9.56 18.55 11.70
C TRP A 458 11.06 18.27 11.86
N ALA A 459 11.68 17.75 10.80
CA ALA A 459 13.12 17.44 10.75
C ALA A 459 14.02 18.63 11.06
N ALA A 460 13.61 19.85 10.70
CA ALA A 460 14.33 21.08 11.04
C ALA A 460 14.49 21.30 12.56
N ARG A 461 13.68 20.63 13.38
CA ARG A 461 13.72 20.65 14.85
C ARG A 461 13.95 19.27 15.48
N GLY A 462 14.39 18.29 14.69
CA GLY A 462 14.69 16.94 15.17
C GLY A 462 13.49 15.99 15.21
N GLY A 463 12.32 16.41 14.74
CA GLY A 463 11.17 15.53 14.53
C GLY A 463 11.28 14.70 13.25
N PRO A 464 10.38 13.72 13.03
CA PRO A 464 10.51 12.80 11.90
C PRO A 464 9.81 13.29 10.61
N GLY A 465 9.07 14.40 10.68
CA GLY A 465 8.30 14.97 9.58
C GLY A 465 9.19 15.64 8.52
N GLN A 466 8.89 15.39 7.25
CA GLN A 466 9.60 15.98 6.12
C GLN A 466 8.63 16.73 5.20
N MET A 467 9.10 17.80 4.57
CA MET A 467 8.36 18.47 3.50
C MET A 467 9.32 18.98 2.43
N ARG A 468 8.88 18.96 1.18
CA ARG A 468 9.67 19.45 0.04
C ARG A 468 8.78 20.05 -1.04
N PRO A 469 8.97 21.33 -1.39
CA PRO A 469 8.28 21.92 -2.53
C PRO A 469 8.84 21.37 -3.85
N LEU A 470 7.95 21.25 -4.83
CA LEU A 470 8.23 20.99 -6.24
C LEU A 470 7.41 21.97 -7.10
N PRO A 471 7.70 22.12 -8.39
CA PRO A 471 6.89 22.94 -9.28
C PRO A 471 5.39 22.62 -9.17
N GLY A 472 4.60 23.57 -8.64
CA GLY A 472 3.14 23.51 -8.52
C GLY A 472 2.58 22.62 -7.39
N VAL A 473 3.43 21.90 -6.64
CA VAL A 473 3.01 20.98 -5.57
C VAL A 473 3.96 20.99 -4.37
N LEU A 474 3.47 20.58 -3.21
CA LEU A 474 4.22 20.39 -1.99
C LEU A 474 4.08 18.93 -1.54
N ILE A 475 5.20 18.22 -1.46
CA ILE A 475 5.26 16.89 -0.89
C ILE A 475 5.44 17.02 0.61
N VAL A 476 4.61 16.34 1.40
CA VAL A 476 4.74 16.27 2.85
C VAL A 476 4.70 14.81 3.27
N PHE A 477 5.64 14.41 4.13
CA PHE A 477 5.68 13.09 4.76
C PHE A 477 5.52 13.29 6.27
N HIS A 478 4.31 13.05 6.78
CA HIS A 478 3.98 13.31 8.18
C HIS A 478 2.89 12.37 8.70
N ASN A 479 2.62 12.41 10.00
CA ASN A 479 1.47 11.75 10.60
C ASN A 479 0.12 12.38 10.18
N ARG A 480 -0.95 11.61 10.36
CA ARG A 480 -2.33 11.98 9.97
C ARG A 480 -2.78 13.33 10.55
N ARG A 481 -2.51 13.61 11.83
CA ARG A 481 -2.95 14.86 12.49
C ARG A 481 -2.39 16.11 11.83
N VAL A 482 -1.09 16.14 11.54
CA VAL A 482 -0.47 17.27 10.85
C VAL A 482 -1.05 17.40 9.44
N HIS A 483 -1.27 16.29 8.74
CA HIS A 483 -1.91 16.33 7.43
C HIS A 483 -3.33 16.90 7.46
N ASP A 484 -4.12 16.62 8.49
CA ASP A 484 -5.46 17.17 8.65
C ASP A 484 -5.42 18.69 8.91
N GLN A 485 -4.43 19.18 9.67
CA GLN A 485 -4.20 20.61 9.87
C GLN A 485 -3.71 21.30 8.60
N ILE A 486 -2.82 20.66 7.83
CA ILE A 486 -2.41 21.17 6.51
C ILE A 486 -3.64 21.24 5.61
N ALA A 487 -4.48 20.20 5.57
CA ALA A 487 -5.70 20.20 4.73
C ALA A 487 -6.62 21.39 5.06
N LYS A 488 -6.76 21.76 6.35
CA LYS A 488 -7.50 22.97 6.77
C LYS A 488 -6.86 24.26 6.25
N ILE A 489 -5.52 24.37 6.28
CA ILE A 489 -4.79 25.52 5.70
C ILE A 489 -5.00 25.61 4.18
N MET A 490 -4.99 24.46 3.49
CA MET A 490 -5.14 24.38 2.04
C MET A 490 -6.59 24.62 1.58
N ALA A 491 -7.57 24.28 2.43
CA ALA A 491 -9.00 24.44 2.14
C ALA A 491 -9.58 25.79 2.59
N ALA A 492 -8.83 26.59 3.34
CA ALA A 492 -9.30 27.89 3.81
C ALA A 492 -9.64 28.79 2.60
N PRO A 493 -10.89 29.32 2.50
CA PRO A 493 -11.23 30.29 1.48
C PRO A 493 -10.33 31.53 1.64
N GLN A 494 -9.80 31.98 0.51
CA GLN A 494 -8.94 33.16 0.43
C GLN A 494 -9.73 34.45 0.65
#